data_AF-A0A0S9D8D2-F1
#
_entry.id   AF-A0A0S9D8D2-F1
#
_cell.length_a   1.000
_cell.length_b   1.000
_cell.length_c   1.000
_cell.angle_alpha   90.00
_cell.angle_beta   90.00
_cell.angle_gamma   90.00
#
_symmetry.space_group_name_H-M   'P 1'
#
loop_
_entity.id
_entity.type
_entity.pdbx_description
1 polymer ?
#
loop_
_entity_poly.entity_id
_entity_poly.type
_entity_poly.pdbx_seq_one_letter_code
_entity_poly.pdbx_strand_id
1 'polypeptide(L)'
;MLFRTFEHRIDRPLHPDRFRTALGAISQGCCFVRGSVWIAGMPDTRIALHGVGPRIALVNGGTWRDEAHQGQWCRGTHIALTGDDIDDADITNLLDACALTDRELRTMSKHHATSPSTPSGTEYQ
;
A
#
# COMPACT_ATOMS: atom_id res chain seq x y z
N MET A 1 17.74 -7.68 23.40
CA MET A 1 16.63 -7.31 22.50
C MET A 1 17.04 -6.04 21.79
N LEU A 2 17.20 -6.11 20.47
CA LEU A 2 17.61 -4.98 19.64
C LEU A 2 16.51 -4.78 18.60
N PHE A 3 15.66 -3.79 18.83
CA PHE A 3 14.64 -3.43 17.86
C PHE A 3 15.30 -2.81 16.63
N ARG A 4 14.98 -3.35 15.45
CA ARG A 4 15.36 -2.80 14.16
C ARG A 4 14.13 -2.36 13.39
N THR A 5 14.34 -1.44 12.46
CA THR A 5 13.32 -1.05 11.49
C THR A 5 13.73 -1.57 10.12
N PHE A 6 12.84 -2.32 9.49
CA PHE A 6 12.92 -2.73 8.11
C PHE A 6 11.94 -1.88 7.29
N GLU A 7 12.39 -1.35 6.16
CA GLU A 7 11.54 -0.60 5.24
C GLU A 7 11.50 -1.31 3.89
N HIS A 8 10.31 -1.45 3.32
CA HIS A 8 10.11 -2.04 2.00
C HIS A 8 9.23 -1.15 1.12
N ARG A 9 9.54 -1.16 -0.17
CA ARG A 9 8.83 -0.38 -1.18
C ARG A 9 8.41 -1.25 -2.35
N ILE A 10 7.17 -1.04 -2.80
CA ILE A 10 6.61 -1.71 -3.97
C ILE A 10 5.96 -0.66 -4.88
N ASP A 11 6.44 -0.55 -6.10
CA ASP A 11 5.96 0.43 -7.11
C ASP A 11 4.81 -0.12 -7.97
N ARG A 12 4.07 -1.11 -7.46
CA ARG A 12 2.92 -1.74 -8.11
C ARG A 12 1.73 -1.78 -7.15
N PRO A 13 0.48 -1.72 -7.66
CA PRO A 13 -0.68 -1.93 -6.82
C PRO A 13 -0.63 -3.33 -6.21
N LEU A 14 -1.08 -3.46 -4.96
CA LEU A 14 -1.22 -4.72 -4.26
C LEU A 14 -2.61 -5.30 -4.46
N HIS A 15 -2.71 -6.61 -4.60
CA HIS A 15 -3.97 -7.32 -4.56
C HIS A 15 -4.54 -7.27 -3.14
N PRO A 16 -5.80 -6.83 -2.93
CA PRO A 16 -6.37 -6.61 -1.60
C PRO A 16 -6.37 -7.88 -0.74
N ASP A 17 -6.79 -9.02 -1.29
CA ASP A 17 -6.85 -10.27 -0.51
C ASP A 17 -5.46 -10.84 -0.18
N ARG A 18 -4.51 -10.81 -1.12
CA ARG A 18 -3.12 -11.24 -0.85
C ARG A 18 -2.51 -10.38 0.25
N PHE A 19 -2.73 -9.07 0.18
CA PHE A 19 -2.23 -8.13 1.16
C PHE A 19 -2.85 -8.33 2.54
N ARG A 20 -4.18 -8.56 2.62
CA ARG A 20 -4.86 -8.89 3.88
C ARG A 20 -4.27 -10.15 4.52
N THR A 21 -4.03 -11.20 3.74
CA THR A 21 -3.42 -12.45 4.23
C THR A 21 -1.99 -12.22 4.71
N ALA A 22 -1.16 -11.52 3.91
CA ALA A 22 0.22 -11.20 4.28
C ALA A 22 0.30 -10.38 5.58
N LEU A 23 -0.59 -9.39 5.76
CA LEU A 23 -0.64 -8.61 6.99
C LEU A 23 -0.91 -9.46 8.23
N GLY A 24 -1.76 -10.48 8.12
CA GLY A 24 -2.03 -11.39 9.24
C GLY A 24 -0.80 -12.22 9.66
N ALA A 25 0.06 -12.58 8.71
CA ALA A 25 1.32 -13.25 8.99
C ALA A 25 2.34 -12.28 9.61
N ILE A 26 2.52 -11.11 8.99
CA ILE A 26 3.47 -10.07 9.42
C ILE A 26 3.14 -9.55 10.83
N SER A 27 1.85 -9.45 11.18
CA SER A 27 1.43 -8.92 12.48
C SER A 27 1.77 -9.82 13.67
N GLN A 28 2.16 -11.08 13.45
CA GLN A 28 2.54 -12.00 14.55
C GLN A 28 3.95 -11.73 15.08
N GLY A 29 4.83 -11.07 14.31
CA GLY A 29 6.22 -10.76 14.69
C GLY A 29 6.54 -9.28 14.81
N CYS A 30 5.62 -8.38 14.43
CA CYS A 30 5.87 -6.95 14.39
C CYS A 30 5.41 -6.25 15.69
N CYS A 31 6.25 -5.38 16.25
CA CYS A 31 5.88 -4.52 17.38
C CYS A 31 5.19 -3.25 16.92
N PHE A 32 5.58 -2.71 15.77
CA PHE A 32 5.04 -1.47 15.23
C PHE A 32 5.15 -1.42 13.71
N VAL A 33 4.06 -1.09 13.04
CA VAL A 33 4.03 -0.94 11.58
C VAL A 33 3.48 0.43 11.22
N ARG A 34 4.02 1.05 10.16
CA ARG A 34 3.50 2.30 9.58
C ARG A 34 3.77 2.37 8.09
N GLY A 35 3.00 3.16 7.35
CA GLY A 35 3.27 3.41 5.95
C GLY A 35 2.06 3.85 5.15
N SER A 36 2.20 3.76 3.84
CA SER A 36 1.11 3.91 2.88
C SER A 36 1.13 2.77 1.89
N VAL A 37 -0.04 2.30 1.47
CA VAL A 37 -0.17 1.17 0.55
C VAL A 37 -1.02 1.56 -0.66
N TRP A 38 -0.61 1.06 -1.82
CA TRP A 38 -1.36 1.20 -3.06
C TRP A 38 -2.17 -0.07 -3.32
N ILE A 39 -3.51 0.02 -3.26
CA ILE A 39 -4.40 -1.14 -3.38
C ILE A 39 -5.09 -1.15 -4.75
N ALA A 40 -5.12 -2.32 -5.38
CA ALA A 40 -5.87 -2.55 -6.61
C ALA A 40 -7.36 -2.25 -6.41
N GLY A 41 -7.99 -1.59 -7.39
CA GLY A 41 -9.38 -1.14 -7.31
C GLY A 41 -9.57 0.24 -6.66
N MET A 42 -8.54 0.79 -6.00
CA MET A 42 -8.54 2.15 -5.46
C MET A 42 -7.30 2.92 -5.96
N PRO A 43 -7.14 3.10 -7.28
CA PRO A 43 -5.90 3.62 -7.85
C PRO A 43 -5.55 5.00 -7.30
N ASP A 44 -6.55 5.88 -7.16
CA ASP A 44 -6.36 7.28 -6.78
C ASP A 44 -6.35 7.52 -5.26
N THR A 45 -6.63 6.48 -4.47
CA THR A 45 -6.66 6.57 -3.01
C THR A 45 -5.37 6.03 -2.41
N ARG A 46 -4.73 6.83 -1.57
CA ARG A 46 -3.66 6.38 -0.69
C ARG A 46 -4.28 5.75 0.55
N ILE A 47 -3.92 4.52 0.87
CA ILE A 47 -4.35 3.90 2.13
C ILE A 47 -3.21 4.04 3.12
N ALA A 48 -3.45 4.76 4.22
CA ALA A 48 -2.52 4.84 5.34
C ALA A 48 -2.60 3.56 6.15
N LEU A 49 -1.44 3.02 6.50
CA LEU A 49 -1.28 1.82 7.31
C LEU A 49 -0.55 2.20 8.59
N HIS A 50 -1.06 1.77 9.74
CA HIS A 50 -0.36 1.90 11.02
C HIS A 50 -0.86 0.88 12.04
N GLY A 51 -0.01 0.47 12.97
CA GLY A 51 -0.38 -0.53 13.96
C GLY A 51 0.69 -0.77 15.01
N VAL A 52 0.27 -1.38 16.11
CA VAL A 52 1.14 -1.79 17.22
C VAL A 52 0.75 -3.21 17.60
N GLY A 53 1.75 -4.11 17.69
CA GLY A 53 1.54 -5.54 17.89
C GLY A 53 0.60 -6.13 16.82
N PRO A 54 -0.35 -7.02 17.19
CA PRO A 54 -1.24 -7.66 16.22
C PRO A 54 -2.36 -6.73 15.70
N ARG A 55 -2.40 -5.46 16.14
CA ARG A 55 -3.48 -4.53 15.79
C ARG A 55 -3.01 -3.58 14.71
N ILE A 56 -3.48 -3.80 13.48
CA ILE A 56 -3.18 -2.98 12.31
C ILE A 56 -4.46 -2.30 11.82
N ALA A 57 -4.38 -1.00 11.59
CA ALA A 57 -5.42 -0.20 10.99
C ALA A 57 -5.05 0.18 9.54
N LEU A 58 -6.06 0.12 8.66
CA LEU A 58 -6.02 0.66 7.31
C LEU A 58 -7.01 1.82 7.26
N VAL A 59 -6.52 2.99 6.88
CA VAL A 59 -7.31 4.23 6.89
C VAL A 59 -7.23 4.88 5.52
N ASN A 60 -8.34 5.41 5.02
CA ASN A 60 -8.32 6.24 3.82
C ASN A 60 -7.45 7.47 4.10
N GLY A 61 -6.31 7.55 3.41
CA GLY A 61 -5.32 8.61 3.56
C GLY A 61 -5.48 9.75 2.55
N GLY A 62 -6.63 9.82 1.86
CA GLY A 62 -6.94 10.80 0.82
C GLY A 62 -6.38 10.42 -0.54
N THR A 63 -6.41 11.37 -1.48
CA THR A 63 -5.77 11.22 -2.78
C THR A 63 -4.26 11.20 -2.65
N TRP A 64 -3.58 10.55 -3.59
CA TRP A 64 -2.13 10.72 -3.74
C TRP A 64 -1.84 12.19 -4.01
N ARG A 65 -0.86 12.77 -3.30
CA ARG A 65 -0.43 14.15 -3.55
C ARG A 65 0.48 14.17 -4.78
N ASP A 66 0.22 15.08 -5.72
CA ASP A 66 1.03 15.30 -6.94
C ASP A 66 2.38 16.00 -6.67
N GLU A 67 2.77 16.13 -5.40
CA GLU A 67 3.93 16.92 -4.97
C GLU A 67 5.24 16.16 -5.21
N ALA A 68 5.58 15.93 -6.47
CA ALA A 68 6.89 15.51 -6.94
C ALA A 68 7.87 16.70 -6.89
N HIS A 69 8.13 17.23 -5.68
CA HIS A 69 9.25 18.13 -5.46
C HIS A 69 10.40 17.32 -4.85
N GLN A 70 11.48 17.17 -5.63
CA GLN A 70 12.80 16.65 -5.26
C GLN A 70 12.82 15.63 -4.10
N GLY A 71 12.57 14.35 -4.42
CA GLY A 71 12.74 13.22 -3.49
C GLY A 71 11.46 12.66 -2.88
N GLN A 72 10.29 13.21 -3.20
CA GLN A 72 9.00 12.74 -2.69
C GLN A 72 8.38 11.61 -3.54
N TRP A 73 7.98 10.53 -2.86
CA TRP A 73 7.54 9.23 -3.37
C TRP A 73 6.45 9.28 -4.46
N CYS A 74 6.72 8.65 -5.61
CA CYS A 74 5.70 8.27 -6.60
C CYS A 74 4.61 7.41 -5.93
N ARG A 75 3.40 7.39 -6.51
CA ARG A 75 2.33 6.45 -6.14
C ARG A 75 2.91 5.04 -5.94
N GLY A 76 2.73 4.47 -4.76
CA GLY A 76 3.37 3.20 -4.40
C GLY A 76 3.17 2.82 -2.95
N THR A 77 3.48 1.58 -2.64
CA THR A 77 3.51 1.08 -1.27
C THR A 77 4.86 1.37 -0.64
N HIS A 78 4.86 1.94 0.56
CA HIS A 78 6.03 2.09 1.43
C HIS A 78 5.60 1.72 2.84
N ILE A 79 6.24 0.70 3.40
CA ILE A 79 5.93 0.17 4.73
C ILE A 79 7.23 0.13 5.53
N ALA A 80 7.16 0.61 6.77
CA ALA A 80 8.19 0.45 7.79
C ALA A 80 7.66 -0.45 8.90
N LEU A 81 8.45 -1.46 9.27
CA LEU A 81 8.15 -2.47 10.29
C LEU A 81 9.25 -2.44 11.34
N THR A 82 8.88 -2.35 12.61
CA THR A 82 9.80 -2.33 13.74
C THR A 82 9.49 -3.49 14.69
N GLY A 83 10.53 -4.23 15.09
CA GLY A 83 10.40 -5.47 15.85
C GLY A 83 11.76 -6.05 16.24
N ASP A 84 11.74 -7.09 17.06
CA ASP A 84 12.90 -7.93 17.39
C ASP A 84 12.89 -9.13 16.43
N ASP A 85 14.06 -9.56 15.97
CA ASP A 85 14.22 -10.72 15.06
C ASP A 85 13.33 -10.68 13.79
N ILE A 86 13.21 -9.49 13.17
CA ILE A 86 12.52 -9.34 11.89
C ILE A 86 13.25 -10.12 10.80
N ASP A 87 12.56 -11.07 10.16
CA ASP A 87 13.00 -11.73 8.93
C ASP A 87 12.68 -10.85 7.71
N ASP A 88 13.63 -10.00 7.33
CA ASP A 88 13.52 -9.12 6.17
C ASP A 88 13.16 -9.88 4.88
N ALA A 89 13.71 -11.09 4.70
CA ALA A 89 13.56 -11.85 3.46
C ALA A 89 12.15 -12.44 3.37
N ASP A 90 11.64 -13.02 4.46
CA ASP A 90 10.27 -13.52 4.51
C ASP A 90 9.25 -12.39 4.30
N ILE A 91 9.42 -11.26 4.99
CA ILE A 91 8.56 -10.09 4.82
C ILE A 91 8.61 -9.55 3.39
N THR A 92 9.79 -9.46 2.79
CA THR A 92 9.94 -9.04 1.39
C THR A 92 9.15 -9.98 0.48
N ASN A 93 9.32 -11.29 0.64
CA ASN A 93 8.61 -12.29 -0.17
C ASN A 93 7.09 -12.18 -0.01
N LEU A 94 6.60 -12.02 1.23
CA LEU A 94 5.17 -11.86 1.51
C LEU A 94 4.59 -10.59 0.85
N LEU A 95 5.30 -9.45 0.97
CA LEU A 95 4.85 -8.18 0.40
C LEU A 95 4.94 -8.19 -1.13
N ASP A 96 6.02 -8.71 -1.71
CA ASP A 96 6.21 -8.79 -3.17
C ASP A 96 5.20 -9.73 -3.83
N ALA A 97 4.83 -10.83 -3.16
CA ALA A 97 3.76 -11.71 -3.62
C ALA A 97 2.39 -11.00 -3.67
N CYS A 98 2.21 -9.89 -2.95
CA CYS A 98 0.99 -9.10 -3.01
C CYS A 98 0.92 -8.23 -4.28
N ALA A 99 2.05 -7.88 -4.89
CA ALA A 99 2.08 -7.02 -6.07
C ALA A 99 1.27 -7.63 -7.24
N LEU A 100 0.58 -6.79 -8.00
CA LEU A 100 -0.08 -7.24 -9.22
C LEU A 100 0.94 -7.66 -10.27
N THR A 101 0.68 -8.83 -10.86
CA THR A 101 1.36 -9.31 -12.07
C THR A 101 1.01 -8.43 -13.27
N ASP A 102 1.82 -8.48 -14.33
CA ASP A 102 1.54 -7.74 -15.57
C ASP A 102 0.16 -8.08 -16.16
N ARG A 103 -0.25 -9.34 -16.03
CA ARG A 103 -1.58 -9.80 -16.46
C ARG A 103 -2.69 -9.13 -15.66
N GLU A 104 -2.58 -9.09 -14.34
CA GLU A 104 -3.58 -8.46 -13.47
C GLU A 104 -3.62 -6.95 -13.69
N LEU A 105 -2.46 -6.30 -13.87
CA LEU A 105 -2.37 -4.87 -14.15
C LEU A 105 -3.11 -4.49 -15.44
N ARG A 106 -2.93 -5.27 -16.51
CA ARG A 106 -3.67 -5.09 -17.79
C ARG A 106 -5.19 -5.17 -17.60
N THR A 107 -5.66 -6.03 -16.70
CA THR A 107 -7.10 -6.13 -16.38
C THR A 107 -7.58 -4.92 -15.59
N MET A 108 -6.83 -4.48 -14.57
CA MET A 108 -7.15 -3.31 -13.76
C MET A 108 -7.26 -2.03 -14.60
N SER A 109 -6.34 -1.79 -15.53
CA SER A 109 -6.37 -0.62 -16.43
C SER A 109 -7.66 -0.55 -17.27
N LYS A 110 -8.16 -1.70 -17.73
CA LYS A 110 -9.41 -1.77 -18.52
C LYS A 110 -10.62 -1.37 -17.68
N HIS A 111 -10.70 -1.82 -16.43
CA HIS A 111 -11.80 -1.47 -15.53
C HIS A 111 -11.81 0.02 -15.19
N HIS A 112 -10.64 0.61 -14.91
CA HIS A 112 -10.54 2.05 -14.64
C HIS A 112 -10.94 2.92 -15.84
N ALA A 113 -10.54 2.53 -17.06
CA ALA A 113 -10.93 3.24 -18.28
C ALA A 113 -12.45 3.19 -18.58
N THR A 114 -13.19 2.30 -17.92
CA THR A 114 -14.65 2.11 -18.15
C THR A 114 -15.52 2.83 -17.12
N SER A 115 -14.94 3.37 -16.03
CA SER A 115 -15.68 4.22 -15.11
C SER A 115 -15.92 5.60 -15.74
N PRO A 116 -17.17 6.09 -15.85
CA PRO A 116 -17.43 7.41 -16.39
C PRO A 116 -16.80 8.45 -15.46
N SER A 117 -15.77 9.15 -15.94
CA SER A 117 -15.33 10.40 -15.33
C SER A 117 -16.50 11.36 -15.34
N THR A 118 -17.12 11.59 -14.18
CA THR A 118 -18.16 12.61 -14.02
C THR A 118 -17.61 13.95 -14.52
N PRO A 119 -18.19 14.57 -15.56
CA PRO A 119 -17.76 15.91 -15.96
C PRO A 119 -18.13 16.88 -14.82
N SER A 120 -17.11 17.53 -14.27
CA SER A 120 -17.29 18.66 -13.35
C SER A 120 -17.83 19.86 -14.14
N GLY A 121 -19.16 19.95 -14.25
CA GLY A 121 -19.91 21.19 -14.46
C GLY A 121 -20.99 21.20 -13.37
N THR A 122 -21.20 22.28 -12.61
CA THR A 122 -21.68 23.55 -13.15
C THR A 122 -21.15 24.76 -12.39
N GLU A 123 -20.76 25.75 -13.18
CA GLU A 123 -20.78 27.18 -12.91
C GLU A 123 -22.12 27.60 -12.28
N TYR A 124 -22.08 28.24 -11.12
CA TYR A 124 -23.23 28.97 -10.58
C TYR A 124 -22.98 30.46 -10.85
N GLN A 125 -23.80 31.01 -11.74
CA GLN A 125 -24.04 32.45 -11.89
C GLN A 125 -24.73 33.02 -10.66
#